data_AF-A0A160PPB3-F1
#
_entry.id   AF-A0A160PPB3-F1
#
_cell.length_a   1.000
_cell.length_b   1.000
_cell.length_c   1.000
_cell.angle_alpha   90.00
_cell.angle_beta   90.00
_cell.angle_gamma   90.00
#
_symmetry.space_group_name_H-M   'P 1'
#
loop_
_entity.id
_entity.type
_entity.pdbx_description
1 polymer ?
#
loop_
_entity_poly.entity_id
_entity_poly.type
_entity_poly.pdbx_seq_one_letter_code
_entity_poly.pdbx_strand_id
1 'polypeptide(L)'
;MVAVEDDELAGLQDRLHAARKALGEAYDRRDARAEEIAAAEAVVGGVVWPELLVAFSAAERAVLAAEAEMKDAEYALAVATEGVVSAPRRMTG
;
A
#
# COMPACT_ATOMS: atom_id res chain seq x y z
N MET A 1 -29.90 2.61 13.59
CA MET A 1 -28.53 3.15 13.55
C MET A 1 -27.62 1.97 13.24
N VAL A 2 -27.58 1.56 11.96
CA VAL A 2 -26.86 0.36 11.47
C VAL A 2 -26.22 0.66 10.12
N ALA A 3 -26.94 1.37 9.22
CA ALA A 3 -26.42 1.76 7.91
C ALA A 3 -25.13 2.61 7.93
N VAL A 4 -24.92 3.43 8.97
CA VAL A 4 -23.72 4.29 9.09
C VAL A 4 -22.46 3.46 9.38
N GLU A 5 -22.60 2.35 10.11
CA GLU A 5 -21.48 1.45 10.45
C GLU A 5 -21.09 0.59 9.23
N ASP A 6 -22.08 0.18 8.43
CA ASP A 6 -21.86 -0.57 7.19
C ASP A 6 -21.18 0.30 6.10
N ASP A 7 -21.55 1.57 5.98
CA ASP A 7 -20.93 2.52 5.03
C ASP A 7 -19.47 2.84 5.41
N GLU A 8 -19.17 2.95 6.71
CA GLU A 8 -17.80 3.20 7.20
C GLU A 8 -16.89 1.98 6.95
N LEU A 9 -17.39 0.77 7.21
CA LEU A 9 -16.67 -0.47 6.91
C LEU A 9 -16.40 -0.63 5.41
N ALA A 10 -17.39 -0.34 4.56
CA ALA A 10 -17.21 -0.38 3.10
C ALA A 10 -16.12 0.61 2.65
N GLY A 11 -16.12 1.84 3.19
CA GLY A 11 -15.08 2.82 2.91
C GLY A 11 -13.67 2.38 3.33
N LEU A 12 -13.54 1.68 4.46
CA LEU A 12 -12.26 1.12 4.92
C LEU A 12 -11.78 -0.05 4.05
N GLN A 13 -12.71 -0.89 3.58
CA GLN A 13 -12.40 -1.97 2.64
C GLN A 13 -11.92 -1.42 1.29
N ASP A 14 -12.58 -0.38 0.77
CA ASP A 14 -12.17 0.31 -0.45
C ASP A 14 -10.80 0.95 -0.30
N ARG A 15 -10.52 1.60 0.85
CA ARG A 15 -9.20 2.16 1.16
C ARG A 15 -8.13 1.08 1.17
N LEU A 16 -8.37 -0.06 1.81
CA LEU A 16 -7.42 -1.18 1.83
C LEU A 16 -7.19 -1.74 0.42
N HIS A 17 -8.24 -1.87 -0.40
CA HIS A 17 -8.12 -2.30 -1.78
C HIS A 17 -7.26 -1.34 -2.60
N ALA A 18 -7.50 -0.04 -2.48
CA ALA A 18 -6.71 0.99 -3.14
C ALA A 18 -5.23 0.97 -2.69
N ALA A 19 -4.96 0.80 -1.40
CA ALA A 19 -3.61 0.71 -0.86
C ALA A 19 -2.85 -0.52 -1.40
N ARG A 20 -3.50 -1.68 -1.48
CA ARG A 20 -2.92 -2.90 -2.07
C ARG A 20 -2.58 -2.72 -3.55
N LYS A 21 -3.48 -2.08 -4.30
CA LYS A 21 -3.23 -1.76 -5.71
C LYS A 21 -2.03 -0.82 -5.86
N ALA A 22 -1.99 0.26 -5.08
CA ALA A 22 -0.89 1.23 -5.10
C ALA A 22 0.46 0.59 -4.71
N LEU A 23 0.45 -0.36 -3.76
CA LEU A 23 1.64 -1.13 -3.39
C LEU A 23 2.15 -1.99 -4.56
N GLY A 24 1.25 -2.69 -5.26
CA GLY A 24 1.61 -3.44 -6.47
C GLY A 24 2.26 -2.54 -7.53
N GLU A 25 1.64 -1.39 -7.84
CA GLU A 25 2.18 -0.42 -8.79
C GLU A 25 3.52 0.20 -8.36
N ALA A 26 3.78 0.28 -7.04
CA ALA A 26 5.07 0.73 -6.52
C ALA A 26 6.15 -0.34 -6.71
N TYR A 27 5.81 -1.61 -6.47
CA TYR A 27 6.70 -2.74 -6.72
C TYR A 27 7.05 -2.87 -8.21
N ASP A 28 6.06 -2.84 -9.10
CA ASP A 28 6.27 -2.91 -10.54
C ASP A 28 7.22 -1.81 -11.03
N ARG A 29 7.07 -0.59 -10.52
CA ARG A 29 7.96 0.53 -10.85
C ARG A 29 9.38 0.32 -10.33
N ARG A 30 9.55 -0.16 -9.10
CA ARG A 30 10.87 -0.45 -8.53
C ARG A 30 11.58 -1.52 -9.35
N ASP A 31 10.86 -2.58 -9.70
CA ASP A 31 11.42 -3.71 -10.44
C ASP A 31 11.79 -3.30 -11.87
N ALA A 32 10.96 -2.50 -12.55
CA ALA A 32 11.32 -1.91 -13.84
C ALA A 32 12.60 -1.05 -13.77
N ARG A 33 12.80 -0.28 -12.69
CA ARG A 33 14.05 0.50 -12.49
C ARG A 33 15.25 -0.41 -12.20
N ALA A 34 15.07 -1.50 -11.47
CA ALA A 34 16.13 -2.48 -11.26
C ALA A 34 16.57 -3.13 -12.58
N GLU A 35 15.61 -3.49 -13.44
CA GLU A 35 15.87 -4.04 -14.76
C GLU A 35 16.62 -3.04 -15.66
N GLU A 36 16.22 -1.76 -15.65
CA GLU A 36 16.95 -0.71 -16.38
C GLU A 36 18.40 -0.56 -15.90
N ILE A 37 18.66 -0.65 -14.59
CA ILE A 37 20.02 -0.62 -14.03
C ILE A 37 20.82 -1.83 -14.53
N ALA A 38 20.26 -3.03 -14.41
CA ALA A 38 20.92 -4.26 -14.84
C ALA A 38 21.23 -4.23 -16.35
N ALA A 39 20.30 -3.70 -17.16
CA ALA A 39 20.52 -3.53 -18.59
C ALA A 39 21.64 -2.53 -18.90
N ALA A 40 21.73 -1.42 -18.15
CA ALA A 40 22.79 -0.43 -18.31
C ALA A 40 24.18 -1.00 -17.93
N GLU A 41 24.24 -1.82 -16.87
CA GLU A 41 25.47 -2.50 -16.43
C GLU A 41 25.94 -3.57 -17.41
N ALA A 42 25.02 -4.23 -18.11
CA ALA A 42 25.34 -5.28 -19.08
C ALA A 42 26.00 -4.77 -20.38
N VAL A 43 25.93 -3.46 -20.66
CA VAL A 43 26.60 -2.86 -21.82
C VAL A 43 28.11 -2.84 -21.60
N VAL A 44 28.91 -3.26 -22.59
CA VAL A 44 30.38 -3.20 -22.51
C VAL A 44 30.82 -1.74 -22.34
N GLY A 45 31.41 -1.41 -21.18
CA GLY A 45 31.75 -0.03 -20.80
C GLY A 45 30.58 0.75 -20.17
N GLY A 46 29.52 0.08 -19.76
CA GLY A 46 28.32 0.65 -19.17
C GLY A 46 28.61 1.44 -17.90
N VAL A 47 28.25 2.71 -17.92
CA VAL A 47 28.20 3.58 -16.74
C VAL A 47 26.76 3.65 -16.30
N VAL A 48 26.49 3.28 -15.05
CA VAL A 48 25.18 3.53 -14.44
C VAL A 48 25.03 5.04 -14.26
N TRP A 49 24.03 5.61 -14.93
CA TRP A 49 23.73 7.02 -14.86
C TRP A 49 23.22 7.36 -13.45
N PRO A 50 23.79 8.37 -12.76
CA PRO A 50 23.34 8.76 -11.42
C PRO A 50 21.83 9.01 -11.31
N GLU A 51 21.21 9.51 -12.38
CA GLU A 51 19.77 9.75 -12.50
C GLU A 51 18.97 8.45 -12.34
N LEU A 52 19.49 7.33 -12.84
CA LEU A 52 18.85 6.04 -12.75
C LEU A 52 18.87 5.49 -11.32
N LEU A 53 19.97 5.68 -10.61
CA LEU A 53 20.08 5.37 -9.17
C LEU A 53 19.13 6.24 -8.34
N VAL A 54 19.05 7.54 -8.64
CA VAL A 54 18.09 8.45 -7.99
C VAL A 54 16.65 8.01 -8.23
N ALA A 55 16.31 7.62 -9.46
CA ALA A 55 14.98 7.13 -9.82
C ALA A 55 14.65 5.81 -9.09
N PHE A 56 15.62 4.89 -8.99
CA PHE A 56 15.47 3.64 -8.24
C PHE A 56 15.23 3.91 -6.75
N SER A 57 16.06 4.74 -6.11
CA SER A 57 15.86 5.11 -4.70
C SER A 57 14.52 5.82 -4.46
N ALA A 58 14.02 6.60 -5.43
CA ALA A 58 12.69 7.19 -5.34
C ALA A 58 11.59 6.14 -5.42
N ALA A 59 11.75 5.11 -6.27
CA ALA A 59 10.81 3.99 -6.35
C ALA A 59 10.82 3.16 -5.06
N GLU A 60 11.97 2.90 -4.46
CA GLU A 60 12.06 2.21 -3.15
C GLU A 60 11.34 2.97 -2.04
N ARG A 61 11.53 4.29 -1.97
CA ARG A 61 10.78 5.13 -1.01
C ARG A 61 9.27 5.09 -1.25
N ALA A 62 8.85 5.02 -2.51
CA ALA A 62 7.42 4.90 -2.83
C ALA A 62 6.84 3.55 -2.39
N VAL A 63 7.60 2.44 -2.51
CA VAL A 63 7.21 1.13 -1.98
C VAL A 63 7.02 1.23 -0.47
N LEU A 64 8.00 1.75 0.27
CA LEU A 64 7.90 1.89 1.73
C LEU A 64 6.69 2.72 2.17
N ALA A 65 6.40 3.82 1.46
CA ALA A 65 5.23 4.64 1.73
C ALA A 65 3.92 3.88 1.47
N ALA A 66 3.83 3.13 0.38
CA ALA A 66 2.65 2.32 0.06
C ALA A 66 2.46 1.16 1.05
N GLU A 67 3.53 0.55 1.55
CA GLU A 67 3.46 -0.47 2.60
C GLU A 67 2.94 0.10 3.92
N ALA A 68 3.39 1.30 4.29
CA ALA A 68 2.90 1.98 5.48
C ALA A 68 1.40 2.27 5.36
N GLU A 69 0.96 2.83 4.23
CA GLU A 69 -0.47 3.11 3.99
C GLU A 69 -1.32 1.83 3.99
N MET A 70 -0.83 0.73 3.42
CA MET A 70 -1.53 -0.55 3.46
C MET A 70 -1.69 -1.05 4.90
N LYS A 71 -0.61 -1.01 5.70
CA LYS A 71 -0.65 -1.42 7.12
C LYS A 71 -1.59 -0.53 7.94
N ASP A 72 -1.59 0.77 7.69
CA ASP A 72 -2.50 1.71 8.35
C ASP A 72 -3.96 1.44 7.98
N ALA A 73 -4.24 1.10 6.72
CA ALA A 73 -5.59 0.70 6.27
C ALA A 73 -6.03 -0.64 6.88
N GLU A 74 -5.13 -1.64 6.98
CA GLU A 74 -5.41 -2.91 7.65
C GLU A 74 -5.69 -2.72 9.14
N TYR A 75 -4.91 -1.87 9.80
CA TYR A 75 -5.12 -1.53 11.20
C TYR A 75 -6.46 -0.82 11.43
N ALA A 76 -6.79 0.18 10.60
CA ALA A 76 -8.06 0.89 10.70
C ALA A 76 -9.27 -0.06 10.52
N LEU A 77 -9.19 -0.98 9.56
CA LEU A 77 -10.23 -1.99 9.34
C LEU A 77 -10.35 -2.97 10.53
N ALA A 78 -9.23 -3.40 11.11
CA ALA A 78 -9.22 -4.27 12.28
C ALA A 78 -9.89 -3.60 13.49
N VAL A 79 -9.52 -2.35 13.79
CA VAL A 79 -10.10 -1.56 14.90
C VAL A 79 -11.61 -1.37 14.70
N ALA A 80 -12.05 -1.04 13.49
CA ALA A 80 -13.47 -0.87 13.19
C ALA A 80 -14.25 -2.20 13.38
N THR A 81 -13.68 -3.32 12.93
CA THR A 81 -14.30 -4.65 13.07
C THR A 81 -14.41 -5.08 14.53
N GLU A 82 -13.37 -4.85 15.35
CA GLU A 82 -13.39 -5.15 16.78
C GLU A 82 -14.39 -4.27 17.56
N GLY A 83 -14.55 -3.01 17.15
CA GLY A 83 -15.53 -2.08 17.71
C GLY A 83 -16.98 -2.51 17.45
N VAL A 84 -17.26 -3.04 16.26
CA VAL A 84 -18.57 -3.58 15.88
C VAL A 84 -18.92 -4.84 16.68
N VAL A 85 -17.95 -5.72 16.93
CA VAL A 85 -18.16 -6.96 17.70
C VAL A 85 -18.34 -6.68 19.20
N SER A 86 -17.77 -5.59 19.72
CA SER A 86 -17.80 -5.24 21.14
C SER A 86 -19.00 -4.39 21.57
N ALA A 87 -19.86 -3.96 20.64
CA ALA A 87 -21.09 -3.25 20.99
C ALA A 87 -22.05 -4.21 21.73
N PRO A 88 -22.41 -3.95 23.01
CA PRO A 88 -23.33 -4.82 23.72
C PRO A 88 -24.67 -4.79 22.99
N ARG A 89 -25.13 -5.96 22.50
CA ARG A 89 -26.54 -6.18 22.19
C ARG A 89 -27.30 -5.77 23.43
N ARG A 90 -27.91 -4.59 23.42
CA ARG A 90 -28.87 -4.21 24.44
C ARG A 90 -30.02 -5.20 24.32
N MET A 91 -29.97 -6.25 25.14
CA MET A 91 -31.14 -7.07 25.47
C MET A 91 -32.13 -6.13 26.11
N THR A 92 -33.04 -5.61 25.30
CA THR A 92 -34.30 -5.03 25.76
C THR A 92 -35.02 -6.12 26.54
N GLY A 93 -35.14 -5.92 27.86
CA GLY A 93 -35.96 -6.73 28.75
C GLY A 93 -37.45 -6.55 28.50
#